data_AF-A0A7J8PLG9-F1
#
_entry.id   AF-A0A7J8PLG9-F1
#
_cell.length_a   1.000
_cell.length_b   1.000
_cell.length_c   1.000
_cell.angle_alpha   90.00
_cell.angle_beta   90.00
_cell.angle_gamma   90.00
#
_symmetry.space_group_name_H-M   'P 1'
#
loop_
_entity.id
_entity.type
_entity.pdbx_description
1 polymer ?
#
loop_
_entity_poly.entity_id
_entity_poly.type
_entity_poly.pdbx_seq_one_letter_code
_entity_poly.pdbx_strand_id
1 'polypeptide(L)' 'MGLAAPTCTYNECRGCKYKCRAEQVPVEGNDPINSAYHYKCVCHRP' A
#
# COMPACT_ATOMS: atom_id res chain seq x y z
N MET A 1 -6.17 18.77 7.45
CA MET A 1 -6.89 17.69 6.74
C MET A 1 -5.82 16.76 6.20
N GLY A 2 -5.59 15.63 6.85
CA GLY A 2 -4.58 14.68 6.38
C GLY A 2 -4.97 14.19 5.00
N LEU A 3 -4.01 14.17 4.06
CA LEU A 3 -4.14 13.44 2.80
C LEU A 3 -4.75 12.09 3.17
N ALA A 4 -5.98 11.81 2.73
CA ALA A 4 -6.61 10.54 3.01
C ALA A 4 -5.60 9.48 2.59
N ALA A 5 -5.15 8.64 3.54
CA ALA A 5 -4.16 7.61 3.26
C ALA A 5 -4.59 6.89 1.98
N PRO A 6 -3.68 6.65 1.01
CA PRO A 6 -4.08 6.19 -0.31
C PRO A 6 -4.92 4.94 -0.14
N THR A 7 -6.17 5.01 -0.57
CA THR A 7 -7.07 3.86 -0.58
C THR A 7 -6.92 3.18 -1.92
N CYS A 8 -6.85 1.85 -1.89
CA CYS A 8 -6.80 1.07 -3.12
C CYS A 8 -8.05 1.32 -3.95
N THR A 9 -7.86 1.56 -5.25
CA THR A 9 -9.00 1.63 -6.16
C THR A 9 -9.62 0.24 -6.32
N TYR A 10 -10.87 0.18 -6.77
CA TYR A 10 -11.53 -1.10 -7.08
C TYR A 10 -10.70 -1.97 -8.04
N ASN A 11 -10.03 -1.35 -9.02
CA ASN A 11 -9.25 -2.08 -10.02
C ASN A 11 -7.98 -2.70 -9.42
N GLU A 12 -7.33 -2.04 -8.46
CA GLU A 12 -6.16 -2.56 -7.74
C GLU A 12 -6.50 -3.80 -6.91
N CYS A 13 -7.73 -3.86 -6.40
CA CYS A 13 -8.24 -4.99 -5.63
C CYS A 13 -9.06 -5.97 -6.47
N ARG A 14 -9.10 -5.80 -7.79
CA ARG A 14 -9.95 -6.61 -8.68
C ARG A 14 -9.47 -8.06 -8.63
N GLY A 15 -10.36 -8.96 -8.18
CA GLY A 15 -10.05 -10.39 -8.00
C GLY A 15 -9.77 -10.79 -6.56
N CYS A 16 -9.66 -9.82 -5.64
CA CYS A 16 -9.56 -10.12 -4.22
C CYS A 16 -10.94 -10.38 -3.61
N LYS A 17 -11.09 -11.58 -3.04
CA LYS A 17 -12.29 -12.00 -2.31
C LYS A 17 -12.29 -11.54 -0.85
N TYR A 18 -11.18 -10.96 -0.39
CA TYR A 18 -10.93 -10.61 1.01
C TYR A 18 -10.58 -9.12 1.15
N LYS A 19 -10.26 -8.70 2.38
CA LYS A 19 -9.92 -7.31 2.69
C LYS A 19 -8.66 -6.88 1.95
N CYS A 20 -8.82 -5.93 1.05
CA CYS A 20 -7.74 -5.27 0.34
C CYS A 20 -7.34 -4.00 1.08
N ARG A 21 -6.03 -3.79 1.28
CA ARG A 21 -5.49 -2.62 1.99
C ARG A 21 -4.25 -2.09 1.29
N ALA A 22 -4.08 -0.78 1.29
CA ALA A 22 -2.83 -0.15 0.91
C ALA A 22 -1.82 -0.26 2.06
N GLU A 23 -0.70 -0.92 1.80
CA GLU A 23 0.40 -1.08 2.75
C GLU A 23 1.59 -0.24 2.26
N GLN A 24 2.33 0.36 3.20
CA GLN A 24 3.58 1.04 2.89
C GLN A 24 4.68 0.00 2.70
N VAL A 25 5.27 -0.01 1.52
CA VAL A 25 6.40 -0.86 1.18
C VAL A 25 7.63 0.04 1.07
N PRO A 26 8.71 -0.25 1.81
CA PRO A 26 9.95 0.48 1.63
C PRO A 26 10.42 0.30 0.19
N VAL A 27 10.76 1.40 -0.46
CA VAL A 27 11.65 1.35 -1.62
C VAL A 27 13.04 1.02 -1.06
N GLU A 28 13.79 0.14 -1.73
CA GLU A 28 15.20 -0.01 -1.43
C GLU A 28 15.88 1.36 -1.60
N GLY A 29 16.15 1.99 -0.46
CA GLY A 29 16.89 3.22 -0.33
C GLY A 29 18.05 2.96 0.61
N ASN A 30 19.26 3.30 0.17
CA ASN A 30 20.48 3.03 0.92
C ASN A 30 20.60 3.88 2.21
N ASP A 31 19.63 4.77 2.45
CA ASP A 31 19.59 5.76 3.50
C ASP A 31 18.56 5.37 4.59
N PRO A 32 18.99 5.05 5.82
CA PRO A 32 18.11 4.57 6.88
C PRO A 32 17.13 5.63 7.43
N ILE A 33 17.34 6.91 7.10
CA ILE A 33 16.52 8.04 7.59
C ILE A 33 15.48 8.50 6.56
N ASN A 34 15.78 8.36 5.26
CA ASN A 34 14.94 8.84 4.16
C ASN A 34 14.60 7.71 3.19
N SER A 35 14.40 6.49 3.69
CA SER A 35 13.91 5.42 2.83
C SER A 35 12.57 5.86 2.25
N ALA A 36 12.52 6.04 0.92
CA ALA A 36 11.29 6.39 0.25
C ALA A 36 10.31 5.23 0.43
N TYR A 37 9.04 5.51 0.68
CA TYR A 37 8.00 4.50 0.75
C TYR A 37 7.10 4.64 -0.46
N HIS A 38 6.73 3.52 -1.06
CA HIS A 38 5.63 3.47 -2.02
C HIS A 38 4.47 2.69 -1.39
N TYR A 39 3.26 2.96 -1.86
CA TYR A 39 2.09 2.22 -1.41
C TYR A 39 1.83 1.08 -2.39
N LYS A 40 1.51 -0.08 -1.85
CA LYS A 40 1.07 -1.23 -2.63
C LYS A 40 -0.25 -1.75 -2.08
N CYS A 41 -1.18 -2.07 -2.98
CA CYS A 41 -2.42 -2.73 -2.63
C CYS A 41 -2.19 -4.23 -2.43
N VAL A 42 -2.49 -4.70 -1.21
CA VAL A 42 -2.31 -6.08 -0.78
C VAL A 42 -3.64 -6.65 -0.35
N CYS A 43 -3.93 -7.86 -0.77
CA CYS A 43 -5.11 -8.59 -0.37
C CYS A 43 -4.75 -9.55 0.76
N HIS A 44 -5.22 -9.23 1.95
CA HIS A 44 -4.99 -10.07 3.12
C HIS A 44 -5.88 -11.31 2.98
N ARG A 45 -5.25 -12.47 2.90
CA ARG A 45 -5.95 -13.74 3.11
C ARG A 45 -6.27 -13.88 4.60
N PRO A 46 -7.39 -14.52 4.96
CA PRO A 46 -7.69 -14.84 6.36
C PRO A 46 -6.64 -15.75 6.97
#